data_AF-A0A945N150-F1
#
_entry.id   AF-A0A945N150-F1
#
_cell.length_a   1.000
_cell.length_b   1.000
_cell.length_c   1.000
_cell.angle_alpha   90.00
_cell.angle_beta   90.00
_cell.angle_gamma   90.00
#
_symmetry.space_group_name_H-M   'P 1'
#
loop_
_entity.id
_entity.type
_entity.pdbx_description
1 polymer ?
#
loop_
_entity_poly.entity_id
_entity_poly.type
_entity_poly.pdbx_seq_one_letter_code
_entity_poly.pdbx_strand_id
1 'polypeptide(L)' 'MMKCSPDEFLICLLARMLTGVKSVATGASSPIPGAAALLAQEQSGGRMTAMILGSDNHGPFNDGGPELFDRAAQGR' A
#
# COMPACT_ATOMS: atom_id res chain seq x y z
N MET A 1 -22.49 8.50 17.01
CA MET A 1 -21.66 8.79 15.83
C MET A 1 -20.23 8.41 16.17
N MET A 2 -19.64 7.46 15.44
CA MET A 2 -18.25 7.05 15.69
C MET A 2 -17.33 8.19 15.26
N LYS A 3 -16.40 8.59 16.13
CA LYS A 3 -15.38 9.59 15.82
C LYS A 3 -14.24 8.90 15.06
N CYS A 4 -13.79 9.47 13.96
CA CYS A 4 -12.54 9.09 13.29
C CYS A 4 -11.66 10.34 13.13
N SER A 5 -10.34 10.16 13.19
CA SER A 5 -9.40 11.22 12.83
C SER A 5 -9.39 11.47 11.31
N PRO A 6 -8.90 12.63 10.85
CA PRO A 6 -8.70 12.88 9.42
C PRO A 6 -7.81 11.82 8.74
N ASP A 7 -6.79 11.34 9.45
CA ASP A 7 -5.86 10.31 8.96
C ASP A 7 -6.58 8.98 8.78
N GLU A 8 -7.36 8.54 9.78
CA GLU A 8 -8.18 7.32 9.70
C GLU A 8 -9.18 7.39 8.55
N PHE A 9 -9.80 8.55 8.34
CA PHE A 9 -10.71 8.78 7.22
C PHE A 9 -9.99 8.60 5.88
N LEU A 10 -8.82 9.24 5.70
CA LEU A 10 -8.05 9.16 4.46
C LEU A 10 -7.51 7.75 4.22
N ILE A 11 -7.04 7.06 5.26
CA ILE A 11 -6.61 5.66 5.20
C ILE A 11 -7.76 4.77 4.69
N CYS A 12 -8.95 4.89 5.29
CA CYS A 12 -10.11 4.10 4.90
C CYS A 12 -10.58 4.41 3.47
N LEU A 13 -10.54 5.68 3.08
CA LEU A 13 -10.89 6.12 1.73
C LEU A 13 -9.95 5.50 0.70
N LEU A 14 -8.64 5.65 0.89
CA LEU A 14 -7.62 5.12 -0.01
C LEU A 14 -7.69 3.59 -0.08
N ALA A 15 -7.87 2.90 1.05
CA ALA A 15 -8.01 1.44 1.07
C ALA A 15 -9.21 0.97 0.22
N ARG A 16 -10.34 1.69 0.25
CA ARG A 16 -11.51 1.37 -0.60
C ARG A 16 -11.22 1.57 -2.08
N MET A 17 -10.42 2.57 -2.45
CA MET A 17 -10.02 2.81 -3.84
C MET A 17 -9.15 1.67 -4.42
N LEU A 18 -8.50 0.89 -3.56
CA LEU A 18 -7.68 -0.26 -3.95
C LEU A 18 -8.47 -1.56 -4.14
N THR A 19 -9.81 -1.52 -4.05
CA THR A 19 -10.65 -2.72 -4.24
C THR A 19 -10.42 -3.34 -5.62
N GLY A 20 -10.05 -4.62 -5.64
CA GLY A 20 -9.79 -5.36 -6.89
C GLY A 20 -8.38 -5.20 -7.46
N VAL A 21 -7.54 -4.38 -6.83
CA VAL A 21 -6.11 -4.28 -7.15
C VAL A 21 -5.38 -5.51 -6.60
N LYS A 22 -4.41 -6.03 -7.36
CA LYS A 22 -3.60 -7.20 -6.96
C LYS A 22 -2.30 -6.82 -6.25
N SER A 23 -1.74 -5.67 -6.59
CA SER A 23 -0.49 -5.18 -6.04
C SER A 23 -0.52 -3.67 -5.95
N VAL A 24 -0.03 -3.14 -4.83
CA VAL A 24 0.13 -1.71 -4.62
C VAL A 24 1.49 -1.46 -4.02
N ALA A 25 2.19 -0.44 -4.52
CA ALA A 25 3.44 0.01 -3.95
C ALA A 25 3.28 1.41 -3.35
N THR A 26 3.92 1.65 -2.20
CA THR A 26 3.95 2.96 -1.54
C THR A 26 5.38 3.43 -1.38
N GLY A 27 5.60 4.73 -1.56
CA GLY A 27 6.91 5.34 -1.36
C GLY A 27 7.39 5.28 0.10
N ALA A 28 8.67 5.61 0.30
CA ALA A 28 9.25 5.73 1.63
C ALA A 28 8.58 6.86 2.43
N SER A 29 8.55 6.72 3.76
CA SER A 29 8.03 7.75 4.68
C SER A 29 6.62 8.25 4.34
N SER A 30 5.76 7.36 3.83
CA SER A 30 4.39 7.68 3.40
C SER A 30 3.37 7.00 4.33
N PRO A 31 3.17 7.46 5.58
CA PRO A 31 2.40 6.74 6.60
C PRO A 31 0.92 6.53 6.22
N ILE A 32 0.25 7.55 5.66
CA ILE A 32 -1.16 7.43 5.29
C ILE A 32 -1.37 6.47 4.10
N PRO A 33 -0.66 6.61 2.95
CA PRO A 33 -0.75 5.63 1.86
C PRO A 33 -0.29 4.23 2.27
N GLY A 34 0.77 4.13 3.07
CA GLY A 34 1.29 2.85 3.57
C GLY A 34 0.28 2.11 4.44
N ALA A 35 -0.36 2.81 5.38
CA ALA A 35 -1.43 2.24 6.20
C ALA A 35 -2.65 1.82 5.35
N ALA A 36 -3.03 2.61 4.34
CA ALA A 36 -4.11 2.25 3.43
C ALA A 36 -3.81 0.99 2.62
N ALA A 37 -2.58 0.84 2.12
CA ALA A 37 -2.12 -0.33 1.38
C ALA A 37 -2.15 -1.60 2.26
N LEU A 38 -1.64 -1.52 3.49
CA LEU A 38 -1.66 -2.64 4.44
C LEU A 38 -3.09 -3.01 4.85
N LEU A 39 -3.94 -2.02 5.13
CA LEU A 39 -5.35 -2.25 5.45
C LEU A 39 -6.08 -2.95 4.30
N ALA A 40 -5.88 -2.50 3.06
CA ALA A 40 -6.46 -3.15 1.89
C ALA A 40 -5.91 -4.57 1.67
N GLN A 41 -4.63 -4.82 1.99
CA GLN A 41 -4.03 -6.15 1.90
C GLN A 41 -4.75 -7.11 2.87
N GLU A 42 -4.91 -6.71 4.13
CA GLU A 42 -5.63 -7.50 5.14
C GLU A 42 -7.10 -7.75 4.72
N GLN A 43 -7.82 -6.72 4.29
CA GLN A 43 -9.21 -6.86 3.83
C GLN A 43 -9.36 -7.73 2.57
N SER A 44 -8.32 -7.81 1.74
CA SER A 44 -8.34 -8.65 0.55
C SER A 44 -8.34 -10.15 0.87
N GLY A 45 -7.95 -10.54 2.09
CA GLY A 45 -7.76 -11.94 2.46
C GLY A 45 -6.62 -12.61 1.69
N GLY A 46 -5.52 -11.88 1.48
CA GLY A 46 -4.33 -12.36 0.76
C GLY A 46 -4.41 -12.27 -0.77
N ARG A 47 -5.42 -11.61 -1.34
CA ARG A 47 -5.56 -11.40 -2.79
C ARG A 47 -4.77 -10.19 -3.32
N MET A 48 -4.42 -9.26 -2.43
CA MET A 48 -3.62 -8.08 -2.73
C MET A 48 -2.31 -8.12 -1.95
N THR A 49 -1.22 -7.67 -2.57
CA THR A 49 0.08 -7.48 -1.93
C THR A 49 0.42 -6.00 -1.85
N ALA A 50 0.75 -5.51 -0.66
CA ALA A 50 1.28 -4.19 -0.40
C ALA A 50 2.81 -4.25 -0.34
N MET A 51 3.46 -3.33 -1.07
CA MET A 51 4.92 -3.19 -1.12
C MET A 51 5.33 -1.80 -0.64
N ILE A 52 6.06 -1.71 0.48
CA ILE A 52 6.49 -0.45 1.08
C ILE A 52 7.97 -0.24 0.80
N LEU A 53 8.29 0.81 0.06
CA LEU A 53 9.67 1.17 -0.24
C LEU A 53 10.43 1.51 1.06
N GLY A 54 11.55 0.81 1.28
CA GLY A 54 12.37 0.95 2.49
C GLY A 54 11.85 0.20 3.71
N SER A 55 10.93 -0.76 3.54
CA SER A 55 10.52 -1.68 4.61
C SER A 55 11.18 -3.05 4.48
N ASP A 56 11.82 -3.52 5.55
CA ASP A 56 12.40 -4.87 5.61
C ASP A 56 11.34 -5.98 5.62
N ASN A 57 10.15 -5.68 6.14
CA ASN A 57 9.08 -6.67 6.34
C ASN A 57 8.02 -6.65 5.23
N HIS A 58 7.92 -5.55 4.47
CA HIS A 58 6.81 -5.31 3.55
C HIS A 58 7.25 -4.94 2.13
N GLY A 59 8.43 -5.37 1.67
CA GLY A 59 8.84 -5.13 0.29
C GLY A 59 9.87 -6.15 -0.19
N PRO A 60 9.81 -6.59 -1.46
CA PRO A 60 10.86 -7.43 -2.04
C PRO A 60 12.04 -6.59 -2.58
N PHE A 61 12.05 -5.27 -2.36
CA PHE A 61 12.94 -4.36 -3.05
C PHE A 61 14.38 -4.47 -2.53
N ASN A 62 15.25 -5.04 -3.36
CA ASN A 62 16.68 -5.12 -3.04
C ASN A 62 17.43 -3.86 -3.47
N ASP A 63 16.96 -3.21 -4.55
CA ASP A 63 17.56 -1.99 -5.12
C ASP A 63 16.70 -0.74 -4.87
N GLY A 64 15.61 -0.88 -4.11
CA GLY A 64 14.73 0.21 -3.71
C GLY A 64 13.90 0.79 -4.87
N GLY A 65 14.12 2.08 -5.15
CA GLY A 65 13.27 2.87 -6.05
C GLY A 65 13.22 2.38 -7.50
N PRO A 66 14.36 2.11 -8.17
CA PRO A 66 14.39 1.58 -9.53
C PRO A 66 13.55 0.32 -9.71
N GLU A 67 13.69 -0.67 -8.82
CA GLU A 67 12.91 -1.91 -8.88
C GLU A 67 11.39 -1.65 -8.73
N LEU A 68 11.00 -0.70 -7.87
CA LEU A 68 9.61 -0.28 -7.73
C LEU A 68 9.06 0.32 -9.04
N PHE A 69 9.83 1.16 -9.72
CA PHE A 69 9.40 1.77 -10.98
C PHE A 69 9.38 0.77 -12.13
N ASP A 70 10.32 -0.18 -12.18
CA ASP A 70 10.32 -1.27 -13.16
C ASP A 70 9.08 -2.16 -13.02
N ARG A 71 8.72 -2.49 -11.78
CA ARG A 71 7.50 -3.23 -11.45
C ARG A 71 6.23 -2.49 -11.87
N ALA A 72 6.17 -1.19 -11.58
CA ALA A 72 5.08 -0.33 -12.03
C ALA A 72 4.98 -0.31 -13.58
N ALA A 73 6.11 -0.23 -14.29
CA ALA A 73 6.16 -0.28 -15.75
C ALA A 73 5.66 -1.63 -16.32
N GLN A 74 5.83 -2.73 -15.59
CA GLN A 74 5.30 -4.06 -15.93
C GLN A 74 3.82 -4.25 -15.54
N GLY A 75 3.19 -3.26 -14.90
CA GLY A 75 1.81 -3.32 -14.43
C GLY A 75 1.61 -4.28 -13.25
N ARG A 76 2.64 -4.47 -12.42
CA ARG A 76 2.62 -5.38 -11.26
C ARG A 76 3.29 -4.76 -10.05
#